data_AF-A0A9E4QD28-F1
#
_entry.id   AF-A0A9E4QD28-F1
#
_cell.length_a   1.000
_cell.length_b   1.000
_cell.length_c   1.000
_cell.angle_alpha   90.00
_cell.angle_beta   90.00
_cell.angle_gamma   90.00
#
_symmetry.space_group_name_H-M   'P 1'
#
loop_
_entity.id
_entity.type
_entity.pdbx_description
1 polymer ?
#
loop_
_entity_poly.entity_id
_entity_poly.type
_entity_poly.pdbx_seq_one_letter_code
_entity_poly.pdbx_strand_id
1 'polypeptide(L)'
;MASEPSSRGEASGRPLDQNQGRNLYDAISALTSELSLDAVLQMATDLSRELVRASYSALGVLGEDGKLVQFITSGITQKGRDRIGRIPEGQG
;
A
#
# COMPACT_ATOMS: atom_id res chain seq x y z
N MET A 1 24.15 -22.78 -58.72
CA MET A 1 24.34 -21.32 -58.53
C MET A 1 23.10 -20.85 -57.80
N ALA A 2 23.15 -20.84 -56.46
CA ALA A 2 23.56 -19.69 -55.61
C ALA A 2 22.34 -18.76 -55.41
N SER A 3 21.81 -18.48 -54.22
CA SER A 3 22.23 -18.67 -52.83
C SER A 3 21.01 -18.49 -51.90
N GLU A 4 20.97 -19.13 -50.74
CA GLU A 4 20.29 -18.58 -49.55
C GLU A 4 21.02 -17.31 -49.08
N PRO A 5 20.32 -16.39 -48.38
CA PRO A 5 20.54 -16.38 -46.94
C PRO A 5 19.26 -16.14 -46.12
N SER A 6 19.09 -17.00 -45.12
CA SER A 6 18.80 -16.68 -43.72
C SER A 6 18.20 -15.30 -43.43
N SER A 7 16.95 -15.28 -42.96
CA SER A 7 16.51 -14.25 -42.01
C SER A 7 16.18 -14.93 -40.69
N ARG A 8 17.20 -14.86 -39.84
CA ARG A 8 17.24 -15.24 -38.44
C ARG A 8 16.45 -14.20 -37.63
N GLY A 9 15.49 -14.69 -36.85
CA GLY A 9 15.10 -14.18 -35.54
C GLY A 9 14.70 -12.72 -35.41
N GLU A 10 13.41 -12.50 -35.14
CA GLU A 10 13.03 -11.56 -34.09
C GLU A 10 12.00 -12.25 -33.20
N ALA A 11 12.43 -12.55 -31.97
CA ALA A 11 11.55 -12.82 -30.86
C ALA A 11 10.59 -11.63 -30.76
N SER A 12 9.34 -11.83 -31.19
CA SER A 12 8.26 -10.88 -30.92
C SER A 12 8.04 -10.92 -29.41
N GLY A 13 8.78 -10.06 -28.70
CA GLY A 13 8.52 -9.74 -27.32
C GLY A 13 7.08 -9.27 -27.26
N ARG A 14 6.20 -10.09 -26.68
CA ARG A 14 4.82 -9.69 -26.37
C ARG A 14 4.92 -8.33 -25.68
N PRO A 15 4.37 -7.26 -26.27
CA PRO A 15 4.18 -6.02 -25.54
C PRO A 15 3.43 -6.40 -24.28
N LEU A 16 3.98 -6.11 -23.11
CA LEU A 16 3.24 -6.26 -21.86
C LEU A 16 2.02 -5.38 -22.03
N ASP A 17 0.88 -6.04 -22.28
CA ASP A 17 -0.38 -5.40 -22.58
C ASP A 17 -0.68 -4.42 -21.46
N GLN A 18 -0.84 -3.14 -21.80
CA GLN A 18 -1.13 -2.09 -20.83
C GLN A 18 -2.45 -2.36 -20.10
N ASN A 19 -3.31 -3.23 -20.64
CA ASN A 19 -4.49 -3.75 -19.95
C ASN A 19 -4.17 -4.74 -18.82
N GLN A 20 -3.06 -5.47 -18.88
CA GLN A 20 -2.69 -6.42 -17.82
C GLN A 20 -2.33 -5.68 -16.52
N GLY A 21 -1.62 -4.55 -16.64
CA GLY A 21 -1.34 -3.67 -15.51
C GLY A 21 -2.61 -3.05 -14.95
N ARG A 22 -3.48 -2.52 -15.82
CA ARG A 22 -4.76 -1.90 -15.42
C ARG A 22 -5.69 -2.88 -14.70
N ASN A 23 -5.78 -4.12 -15.18
CA ASN A 23 -6.56 -5.19 -14.56
C ASN A 23 -6.03 -5.55 -13.15
N LEU A 24 -4.70 -5.62 -12.97
CA LEU A 24 -4.12 -5.84 -11.65
C LEU A 24 -4.42 -4.67 -10.68
N TYR A 25 -4.34 -3.43 -11.16
CA TYR A 25 -4.72 -2.26 -10.36
C TYR A 25 -6.19 -2.30 -9.98
N ASP A 26 -7.08 -2.63 -10.91
CA ASP A 26 -8.52 -2.73 -10.65
C ASP A 26 -8.84 -3.86 -9.65
N ALA A 27 -8.14 -5.00 -9.74
CA ALA A 27 -8.30 -6.12 -8.80
C ALA A 27 -7.79 -5.78 -7.38
N ILE A 28 -6.65 -5.10 -7.28
CA ILE A 28 -6.14 -4.59 -5.99
C ILE A 28 -7.08 -3.50 -5.45
N SER A 29 -7.61 -2.63 -6.31
CA SER A 29 -8.59 -1.59 -5.94
C SER A 29 -9.90 -2.21 -5.45
N ALA A 30 -10.42 -3.24 -6.10
CA ALA A 30 -11.64 -3.92 -5.69
C ALA A 30 -11.44 -4.66 -4.35
N LEU A 31 -10.31 -5.35 -4.18
CA LEU A 31 -9.96 -6.02 -2.93
C LEU A 31 -9.78 -5.02 -1.77
N THR A 32 -9.16 -3.86 -2.04
CA THR A 32 -9.04 -2.77 -1.07
C THR A 32 -10.33 -2.00 -0.84
N SER A 33 -11.31 -2.08 -1.75
CA SER A 33 -12.65 -1.49 -1.57
C SER A 33 -13.56 -2.40 -0.74
N GLU A 34 -13.31 -3.71 -0.74
CA GLU A 34 -13.99 -4.69 0.12
C GLU A 34 -13.42 -4.69 1.56
N LEU A 35 -12.18 -4.20 1.72
CA LEU A 35 -11.62 -3.77 3.00
C LEU A 35 -12.12 -2.34 3.28
N SER A 36 -12.67 -2.07 4.46
CA SER A 36 -12.95 -0.69 4.85
C SER A 36 -11.66 0.15 4.80
N LEU A 37 -11.76 1.45 4.52
CA LEU A 37 -10.61 2.36 4.59
C LEU A 37 -9.82 2.19 5.91
N ASP A 38 -10.55 2.03 7.02
CA ASP A 38 -9.97 1.73 8.32
C ASP A 38 -9.11 0.45 8.32
N ALA A 39 -9.58 -0.62 7.67
CA ALA A 39 -8.86 -1.89 7.60
C ALA A 39 -7.59 -1.77 6.73
N VAL A 40 -7.66 -1.03 5.62
CA VAL A 40 -6.49 -0.76 4.77
C VAL A 40 -5.43 0.05 5.53
N LEU A 41 -5.85 1.11 6.23
CA LEU A 41 -4.95 1.95 7.01
C LEU A 41 -4.33 1.20 8.19
N GLN A 42 -5.09 0.32 8.86
CA GLN A 42 -4.56 -0.57 9.89
C GLN A 42 -3.51 -1.54 9.32
N MET A 43 -3.81 -2.20 8.20
CA MET A 43 -2.87 -3.10 7.53
C MET A 43 -1.58 -2.39 7.10
N ALA A 44 -1.68 -1.19 6.53
CA ALA A 44 -0.51 -0.40 6.17
C ALA A 44 0.35 -0.05 7.38
N THR A 45 -0.28 0.32 8.50
CA THR A 45 0.42 0.64 9.75
C THR A 45 1.14 -0.58 10.34
N ASP A 46 0.49 -1.76 10.29
CA ASP A 46 1.05 -3.02 10.76
C ASP A 46 2.24 -3.47 9.90
N LEU A 47 2.09 -3.48 8.58
CA LEU A 47 3.16 -3.84 7.65
C LEU A 47 4.36 -2.90 7.76
N SER A 48 4.12 -1.59 7.92
CA SER A 48 5.21 -0.62 8.12
C SER A 48 6.01 -0.93 9.38
N ARG A 49 5.33 -1.29 10.48
CA ARG A 49 5.99 -1.68 11.74
C ARG A 49 6.89 -2.89 11.54
N GLU A 50 6.40 -3.90 10.84
CA GLU A 50 7.13 -5.13 10.55
C GLU A 50 8.34 -4.88 9.63
N LEU A 51 8.13 -4.11 8.56
CA LEU A 51 9.14 -3.77 7.57
C LEU A 51 10.33 -3.05 8.20
N VAL A 52 10.07 -2.08 9.08
CA VAL A 52 11.12 -1.31 9.77
C VAL A 52 11.58 -1.96 11.09
N ARG A 53 11.01 -3.11 11.45
CA ARG A 53 11.27 -3.84 12.71
C ARG A 53 11.10 -2.96 13.96
N ALA A 54 10.15 -2.04 13.93
CA ALA A 54 9.87 -1.17 15.06
C ALA A 54 8.98 -1.87 16.10
N SER A 55 9.11 -1.44 17.37
CA SER A 55 8.21 -1.87 18.43
C SER A 55 6.81 -1.24 18.28
N TYR A 56 6.72 -0.06 17.69
CA TYR A 56 5.48 0.70 17.51
C TYR A 56 5.47 1.40 16.15
N SER A 57 4.28 1.60 15.59
CA SER A 57 4.05 2.41 14.38
C SER A 57 2.74 3.18 14.55
N ALA A 58 2.65 4.36 13.93
CA ALA A 58 1.43 5.14 13.90
C ALA A 58 1.25 5.85 12.55
N LEU A 59 0.00 5.95 12.11
CA LEU A 59 -0.41 6.63 10.89
C LEU A 59 -1.47 7.67 11.24
N GLY A 60 -1.18 8.93 10.90
CA GLY A 60 -2.12 10.03 11.03
C GLY A 60 -2.75 10.39 9.70
N VAL A 61 -4.07 10.55 9.66
CA VAL A 61 -4.81 11.08 8.51
C VAL A 61 -5.23 12.50 8.84
N LEU A 62 -4.83 13.45 7.99
CA LEU A 62 -5.23 14.85 8.10
C LEU A 62 -6.46 15.12 7.24
N GLY A 63 -7.41 15.87 7.78
CA GLY A 63 -8.56 16.40 7.05
C GLY A 63 -8.20 17.61 6.21
N GLU A 64 -9.18 18.13 5.46
CA GLU A 64 -9.01 19.32 4.61
C GLU A 64 -8.65 20.58 5.39
N ASP A 65 -9.03 20.64 6.68
CA ASP A 65 -8.69 21.73 7.60
C ASP A 65 -7.29 21.58 8.24
N GLY A 66 -6.53 20.56 7.82
CA GLY A 66 -5.21 20.24 8.34
C GLY A 66 -5.24 19.62 9.74
N LYS A 67 -6.42 19.30 10.29
CA LYS A 67 -6.53 18.64 11.59
C LYS A 67 -6.48 17.13 11.46
N LEU A 68 -5.99 16.47 12.50
CA LEU A 68 -5.97 15.02 12.57
C LEU A 68 -7.41 14.49 12.68
N VAL A 69 -7.86 13.76 11.65
CA VAL A 69 -9.19 13.14 11.61
C VAL A 69 -9.14 11.66 11.99
N GLN A 70 -7.97 11.02 11.84
CA GLN A 70 -7.78 9.63 12.24
C GLN A 70 -6.35 9.39 12.70
N PHE A 71 -6.21 8.55 13.73
CA PHE A 71 -4.93 8.10 14.25
C PHE A 71 -4.94 6.59 14.43
N ILE A 72 -4.16 5.91 13.62
CA ILE A 72 -4.05 4.46 13.57
C ILE A 72 -2.72 4.06 14.22
N THR A 73 -2.69 3.00 15.01
CA THR A 73 -1.50 2.56 15.74
C THR A 73 -1.28 1.06 15.64
N SER A 74 -0.01 0.63 15.62
CA SER A 74 0.41 -0.77 15.67
C SER A 74 1.45 -1.00 16.77
N GLY A 75 1.49 -2.20 17.33
CA GLY A 75 2.43 -2.58 18.39
C GLY A 75 2.00 -2.17 19.80
N ILE A 76 0.93 -1.40 19.95
CA ILE A 76 0.34 -1.04 21.25
C ILE A 76 -1.00 -1.75 21.44
N THR A 77 -1.12 -2.49 22.55
CA THR A 77 -2.37 -3.14 22.93
C THR A 77 -3.43 -2.08 23.28
N GLN A 78 -4.72 -2.41 23.17
CA GLN A 78 -5.81 -1.49 23.53
C GLN A 78 -5.63 -0.92 24.95
N LYS A 79 -5.28 -1.77 25.93
CA LYS A 79 -4.93 -1.37 27.31
C LYS A 79 -3.72 -0.44 27.40
N GLY A 80 -2.78 -0.52 26.46
CA GLY A 80 -1.64 0.39 26.35
C GLY A 80 -2.06 1.77 25.84
N ARG A 81 -2.97 1.83 24.85
CA ARG A 81 -3.51 3.10 24.31
C ARG A 81 -4.24 3.88 25.38
N ASP A 82 -5.10 3.21 26.16
CA ASP A 82 -5.87 3.83 27.24
C ASP A 82 -4.97 4.45 28.33
N ARG A 83 -3.73 3.96 28.47
CA ARG A 83 -2.71 4.49 29.40
C ARG A 83 -1.90 5.66 28.85
N ILE A 84 -1.84 5.86 27.53
CA ILE A 84 -1.12 6.99 26.92
C ILE A 84 -1.89 8.31 27.11
N GLY A 85 -3.20 8.25 27.33
CA GLY A 85 -4.03 9.44 27.50
C GLY A 85 -4.57 9.96 26.16
N ARG A 86 -4.69 11.28 25.99
CA ARG A 86 -5.26 11.85 24.76
C ARG A 86 -4.43 11.50 23.53
N ILE A 87 -5.11 11.12 22.45
CA ILE A 87 -4.51 10.95 21.12
C ILE A 87 -3.83 12.27 20.76
N PRO A 88 -2.57 12.26 20.28
CA PRO A 88 -1.89 13.48 19.86
C PRO A 88 -2.67 14.15 18.74
N GLU A 89 -2.95 15.45 18.86
CA GLU A 89 -3.73 16.23 17.87
C GLU A 89 -2.91 16.61 16.61
N GLY A 90 -1.76 15.98 16.37
CA GLY A 90 -0.92 16.27 15.21
C GLY A 90 -0.13 17.57 15.30
N GLN A 91 0.42 17.91 16.48
CA GLN A 91 1.24 19.11 16.69
C GLN A 91 2.74 18.92 16.38
N GLY A 92 3.14 17.74 15.89
CA GLY A 92 4.55 17.37 15.67
C GLY A 92 5.19 16.68 16.86
#